data_AF-A0A822G9S1-F1
#
_entry.id   AF-A0A822G9S1-F1
#
_cell.length_a   1.000
_cell.length_b   1.000
_cell.length_c   1.000
_cell.angle_alpha   90.00
_cell.angle_beta   90.00
_cell.angle_gamma   90.00
#
_symmetry.space_group_name_H-M   'P 1'
#
loop_
_entity.id
_entity.type
_entity.pdbx_description
1 polymer ?
#
loop_
_entity_poly.entity_id
_entity_poly.type
_entity_poly.pdbx_seq_one_letter_code
_entity_poly.pdbx_strand_id
1 'polypeptide(L)' 'NEFGHPEWLDFPRAGNNESYKYARRLFYLCKDDTLRYKYLNAWDKAMNDLEEEYKWLTATNTVNVLINN' A
#
# COMPACT_ATOMS: atom_id res chain seq x y z
N ASN A 1 2.70 3.54 0.68
CA ASN A 1 1.49 3.80 -0.13
C ASN A 1 0.25 3.11 0.43
N GLU A 2 0.41 2.06 1.23
CA GLU A 2 -0.61 1.27 1.92
C GLU A 2 -1.73 2.08 2.60
N PHE A 3 -1.42 3.24 3.16
CA PHE A 3 -2.43 4.13 3.78
C PHE A 3 -2.79 5.35 2.93
N GLY A 4 -2.35 5.41 1.67
CA GLY A 4 -2.59 6.56 0.78
C GLY A 4 -1.85 7.82 1.24
N HIS A 5 -0.56 7.71 1.58
CA HIS A 5 0.27 8.85 2.00
C HIS A 5 0.13 10.02 0.99
N PRO A 6 -0.20 11.24 1.44
CA PRO A 6 -0.43 12.38 0.56
C PRO A 6 0.89 12.90 -0.05
N GLU A 7 0.76 13.88 -0.96
CA GLU A 7 1.90 14.53 -1.63
C GLU A 7 2.76 13.56 -2.46
N TRP A 8 4.04 13.86 -2.62
CA TRP A 8 5.01 13.08 -3.39
C TRP A 8 6.35 13.02 -2.66
N LEU A 9 7.25 12.15 -3.11
CA LEU A 9 8.63 12.09 -2.62
C LEU A 9 9.52 12.98 -3.48
N ASP A 10 10.26 13.91 -2.88
CA ASP A 10 11.28 14.71 -3.56
C ASP A 10 12.52 14.79 -2.65
N PHE A 11 13.68 14.43 -3.20
CA PHE A 11 14.95 14.47 -2.48
C PHE A 11 15.59 15.86 -2.60
N PRO A 12 16.46 16.25 -1.65
CA PRO A 12 17.27 17.46 -1.77
C PRO A 12 18.04 17.48 -3.09
N ARG A 13 17.89 18.59 -3.83
CA ARG A 13 18.60 18.87 -5.09
C ARG A 13 18.63 20.36 -5.36
N ALA A 14 19.50 20.80 -6.25
CA ALA A 14 19.61 22.22 -6.61
C ALA A 14 18.26 22.82 -7.07
N GLY A 15 17.47 22.07 -7.82
CA GLY A 15 16.15 22.49 -8.30
C GLY A 15 15.04 22.56 -7.24
N ASN A 16 15.33 22.25 -5.98
CA ASN A 16 14.45 22.49 -4.83
C ASN A 16 15.19 23.10 -3.63
N ASN A 17 16.34 23.74 -3.87
CA ASN A 17 17.15 24.41 -2.83
C ASN A 17 17.61 23.46 -1.71
N GLU A 18 17.99 22.22 -2.06
CA GLU A 18 18.40 21.19 -1.10
C GLU A 18 17.33 20.93 0.00
N SER A 19 16.06 21.04 -0.36
CA SER A 19 14.95 20.92 0.58
C SER A 19 14.68 19.48 0.98
N TYR A 20 14.52 19.26 2.30
CA TYR A 20 14.12 17.98 2.89
C TYR A 20 12.61 17.89 3.17
N LYS A 21 11.82 18.91 2.80
CA LYS A 21 10.39 19.00 3.15
C LYS A 21 9.59 17.75 2.75
N TYR A 22 9.86 17.21 1.56
CA TYR A 22 9.15 16.06 0.99
C TYR A 22 9.95 14.75 1.09
N ALA A 23 11.19 14.79 1.58
CA ALA A 23 12.05 13.63 1.78
C ALA A 23 11.75 12.90 3.11
N ARG A 24 10.48 12.61 3.38
CA ARG A 24 10.02 12.05 4.65
C ARG A 24 8.76 11.18 4.52
N ARG A 25 8.44 10.46 5.59
CA ARG A 25 7.17 9.75 5.77
C ARG A 25 6.42 10.27 6.98
N LEU A 26 5.13 10.54 6.80
CA LEU A 26 4.20 11.05 7.81
C LEU A 26 3.37 9.90 8.39
N PHE A 27 4.03 8.95 9.05
CA PHE A 27 3.36 7.76 9.62
C PHE A 27 2.30 8.08 10.69
N TYR A 28 2.27 9.30 11.23
CA TYR A 28 1.22 9.70 12.17
C TYR A 28 -0.15 9.81 11.48
N LEU A 29 -0.21 10.03 10.16
CA LEU A 29 -1.46 10.24 9.43
C LEU A 29 -2.41 9.03 9.51
N CYS A 30 -1.88 7.80 9.52
CA CYS A 30 -2.69 6.58 9.65
C CYS A 30 -3.04 6.23 11.10
N LYS A 31 -2.44 6.91 12.08
CA LYS A 31 -2.71 6.71 13.52
C LYS A 31 -3.66 7.75 14.10
N ASP A 32 -3.86 8.86 13.39
CA ASP A 32 -4.76 9.93 13.80
C ASP A 32 -6.22 9.52 13.58
N ASP A 33 -6.98 9.41 14.66
CA ASP A 33 -8.37 8.99 14.63
C ASP A 33 -9.33 10.00 14.01
N THR A 34 -8.92 11.26 13.89
CA THR A 34 -9.70 12.33 13.25
C THR A 34 -9.54 12.34 11.73
N LEU A 35 -8.53 11.63 11.23
CA LEU A 35 -8.24 11.48 9.80
C LEU A 35 -8.79 10.16 9.24
N ARG A 36 -8.84 10.07 7.90
CA ARG A 36 -9.41 8.92 7.18
C ARG A 36 -8.36 7.93 6.65
N TYR A 37 -7.07 8.23 6.74
CA TYR A 37 -6.00 7.33 6.25
C TYR A 37 -5.99 5.97 6.95
N LYS A 38 -6.48 5.90 8.19
CA LYS A 38 -6.63 4.65 8.95
C LYS A 38 -7.49 3.61 8.23
N TYR A 39 -8.46 4.03 7.42
CA TYR A 39 -9.31 3.09 6.68
C TYR A 39 -8.55 2.40 5.55
N LEU A 40 -7.71 3.13 4.81
CA LEU A 40 -6.85 2.53 3.77
C LEU A 40 -5.82 1.60 4.40
N ASN A 41 -5.21 2.03 5.51
CA ASN A 41 -4.28 1.19 6.26
C ASN A 41 -4.92 -0.12 6.77
N ALA A 42 -6.15 -0.05 7.29
CA ALA A 42 -6.89 -1.21 7.75
C ALA A 42 -7.30 -2.14 6.60
N TRP A 43 -7.68 -1.56 5.46
CA TRP A 43 -8.00 -2.33 4.25
C TRP A 43 -6.76 -3.06 3.71
N ASP A 44 -5.61 -2.39 3.61
CA ASP A 44 -4.36 -3.01 3.15
C ASP A 44 -3.92 -4.15 4.09
N LYS A 45 -4.05 -3.95 5.40
CA LYS A 45 -3.83 -5.03 6.38
C LYS A 45 -4.78 -6.21 6.15
N ALA A 46 -6.08 -5.96 6.01
CA ALA A 46 -7.07 -7.02 5.79
C ALA A 46 -6.85 -7.76 4.47
N MET A 47 -6.41 -7.07 3.41
CA MET A 47 -6.04 -7.68 2.14
C MET A 47 -4.87 -8.66 2.29
N ASN A 48 -3.82 -8.27 3.03
CA ASN A 48 -2.68 -9.16 3.28
C ASN A 48 -3.03 -10.31 4.22
N ASP A 49 -3.82 -10.07 5.27
CA ASP A 49 -4.29 -11.13 6.18
C ASP A 49 -5.15 -12.17 5.41
N LEU A 50 -5.98 -11.70 4.48
CA LEU A 50 -6.80 -12.57 3.64
C LEU A 50 -5.93 -13.37 2.65
N GLU A 51 -4.83 -12.81 2.14
CA GLU A 51 -3.86 -13.54 1.33
C GLU A 51 -3.16 -14.62 2.17
N GLU A 52 -2.80 -14.30 3.41
CA GLU A 52 -2.18 -15.25 4.33
C GLU A 52 -3.11 -16.44 4.62
N GLU A 53 -4.42 -16.24 4.64
CA GLU A 53 -5.42 -17.29 4.84
C GLU A 53 -5.65 -18.15 3.58
N TYR A 54 -5.88 -17.50 2.43
CA TYR A 54 -6.33 -18.19 1.21
C TYR A 54 -5.21 -18.48 0.20
N LYS A 55 -4.01 -17.94 0.42
CA LYS A 55 -2.77 -18.22 -0.31
C LYS A 55 -2.86 -18.02 -1.83
N TRP A 56 -3.72 -17.12 -2.31
CA TRP A 56 -3.96 -16.95 -3.75
C TRP A 56 -2.75 -16.52 -4.55
N LEU A 57 -1.74 -15.87 -3.94
CA LEU A 57 -0.51 -15.51 -4.67
C LEU A 57 0.32 -16.75 -5.03
N THR A 58 0.17 -17.84 -4.28
CA THR A 58 0.84 -19.12 -4.52
C THR A 58 -0.07 -20.16 -5.18
N ALA A 59 -1.37 -19.87 -5.29
CA ALA A 59 -2.30 -20.76 -5.93
C ALA A 59 -1.89 -20.97 -7.39
N THR A 60 -1.73 -22.23 -7.79
CA THR A 60 -1.56 -22.57 -9.20
C THR A 60 -2.82 -22.11 -9.95
N ASN A 61 -2.65 -21.39 -11.06
CA ASN A 61 -3.73 -21.09 -12.00
C ASN A 61 -4.28 -22.41 -12.55
N THR A 62 -5.21 -23.02 -11.83
CA THR A 62 -5.90 -24.21 -12.28
C THR A 62 -7.02 -23.72 -13.18
N VAL A 63 -6.66 -23.22 -14.36
CA VAL A 63 -7.57 -23.20 -15.48
C VAL A 63 -7.81 -24.68 -15.78
N ASN A 64 -8.86 -25.23 -15.17
CA ASN A 64 -9.36 -26.53 -15.53
C ASN A 64 -9.74 -26.45 -17.02
N VAL A 65 -8.83 -26.89 -17.89
CA VAL A 65 -9.13 -27.24 -19.27
C VAL A 65 -10.00 -28.48 -19.21
N LEU A 66 -11.28 -28.30 -18.85
CA LEU A 66 -12.35 -29.26 -19.10
C LEU A 66 -12.77 -29.10 -20.56
N ILE A 67 -11.85 -29.39 -21.47
CA ILE A 67 -12.15 -29.60 -22.87
C ILE A 67 -11.65 -31.02 -23.17
N ASN A 68 -12.62 -31.87 -23.55
CA ASN A 68 -12.51 -33.28 -23.98
C ASN A 68 -12.72 -34.34 -22.89
N ASN A 69 -14.00 -34.56 -22.55
CA ASN A 69 -14.60 -35.89 -22.65
C ASN A 69 -15.87 -35.78 -23.51
#